data_AF-A0A133UKD1-F1
#
_entry.id   AF-A0A133UKD1-F1
#
_cell.length_a   1.000
_cell.length_b   1.000
_cell.length_c   1.000
_cell.angle_alpha   90.00
_cell.angle_beta   90.00
_cell.angle_gamma   90.00
#
_symmetry.space_group_name_H-M   'P 1'
#
loop_
_entity.id
_entity.type
_entity.pdbx_description
1 polymer ?
#
loop_
_entity_poly.entity_id
_entity_poly.type
_entity_poly.pdbx_seq_one_letter_code
_entity_poly.pdbx_strand_id
1 'polypeptide(L)'
;MLKAIVPRKEICIEDDLAFKLKPASSDGKQLLAKCGIQSEKGPVIGVNLRTLSKQLSFDIVHSMAQILDQLVEEFNCQFVFIPFGYGSVSERVFDDDRTIALQLKKFMKKAENLKIISEEHRPADILGLFPHLDAFIGMRFHSVIFSLITQTPVVSLIYDTKVKELIKKKHSQLILGTDLPCRDLKSQVLNSIRQILTNQLPAHEENS
;
A
#
# COMPACT_ATOMS: atom_id res chain seq x y z
N MET A 1 -26.37 -32.12 42.45
CA MET A 1 -26.02 -30.91 41.68
C MET A 1 -24.75 -31.20 40.87
N LEU A 2 -24.85 -31.36 39.55
CA LEU A 2 -23.67 -31.48 38.67
C LEU A 2 -23.10 -30.08 38.39
N LYS A 3 -21.88 -29.79 38.86
CA LYS A 3 -21.09 -28.65 38.40
C LYS A 3 -20.47 -29.04 37.05
N ALA A 4 -20.93 -28.44 35.96
CA ALA A 4 -20.25 -28.54 34.68
C ALA A 4 -18.88 -27.84 34.80
N ILE A 5 -17.80 -28.63 34.73
CA ILE A 5 -16.44 -28.11 34.62
C ILE A 5 -16.22 -27.76 33.15
N VAL A 6 -16.26 -26.47 32.82
CA VAL A 6 -15.85 -26.00 31.50
C VAL A 6 -14.31 -26.03 31.47
N PRO A 7 -13.66 -26.80 30.58
CA PRO A 7 -12.21 -26.82 30.50
C PRO A 7 -11.70 -25.42 30.18
N ARG A 8 -10.71 -24.96 30.95
CA ARG A 8 -10.06 -23.66 30.75
C ARG A 8 -9.34 -23.71 29.40
N LYS A 9 -9.95 -23.13 28.37
CA LYS A 9 -9.33 -23.05 27.04
C LYS A 9 -8.17 -22.05 27.14
N GLU A 10 -6.95 -22.51 26.94
CA GLU A 10 -5.80 -21.61 26.85
C GLU A 10 -5.97 -20.72 25.62
N ILE A 11 -5.98 -19.40 25.84
CA ILE A 11 -6.06 -18.40 24.78
C ILE A 11 -4.64 -17.88 24.56
N CYS A 12 -4.04 -18.25 23.44
CA CYS A 12 -2.74 -17.73 23.02
C CYS A 12 -2.93 -16.46 22.17
N ILE A 13 -2.09 -15.46 22.40
CA ILE A 13 -2.04 -14.23 21.60
C ILE A 13 -0.83 -14.36 20.68
N GLU A 14 -1.07 -14.54 19.38
CA GLU A 14 -0.03 -14.53 18.34
C GLU A 14 -0.14 -13.26 17.48
N ASP A 15 0.97 -12.93 16.81
CA ASP A 15 0.97 -11.98 15.70
C ASP A 15 0.20 -12.57 14.50
N ASP A 16 -0.24 -11.71 13.58
CA ASP A 16 -0.98 -12.14 12.38
C ASP A 16 -0.20 -13.18 11.56
N LEU A 17 -0.89 -14.22 11.06
CA LEU A 17 -0.26 -15.30 10.29
C LEU A 17 0.42 -14.80 9.00
N ALA A 18 0.01 -13.65 8.47
CA ALA A 18 0.65 -13.02 7.33
C ALA A 18 2.15 -12.77 7.57
N PHE A 19 2.60 -12.56 8.81
CA PHE A 19 4.02 -12.44 9.15
C PHE A 19 4.83 -13.72 8.90
N LYS A 20 4.19 -14.88 8.76
CA LYS A 20 4.83 -16.16 8.45
C LYS A 20 4.98 -16.40 6.93
N LEU A 21 4.40 -15.52 6.09
CA LEU A 21 4.52 -15.62 4.63
C LEU A 21 5.95 -15.30 4.18
N LYS A 22 6.36 -15.96 3.10
CA LYS A 22 7.61 -15.67 2.38
C LYS A 22 7.28 -15.18 0.98
N PRO A 23 8.00 -14.17 0.46
CA PRO A 23 7.83 -13.76 -0.93
C PRO A 23 8.11 -14.93 -1.87
N ALA A 24 7.35 -15.03 -2.95
CA ALA A 24 7.63 -15.98 -4.02
C ALA A 24 9.03 -15.73 -4.62
N SER A 25 9.74 -16.80 -4.99
CA SER A 25 11.19 -16.77 -5.24
C SER A 25 11.66 -16.13 -6.55
N SER A 26 10.79 -15.79 -7.52
CA SER A 26 11.29 -15.31 -8.83
C SER A 26 10.40 -14.38 -9.66
N ASP A 27 9.17 -14.04 -9.25
CA ASP A 27 8.20 -13.54 -10.24
C ASP A 27 7.75 -12.08 -10.05
N GLY A 28 8.14 -11.41 -8.96
CA GLY A 28 7.69 -10.04 -8.66
C GLY A 28 8.05 -9.03 -9.75
N LYS A 29 9.34 -8.95 -10.10
CA LYS A 29 9.82 -8.08 -11.19
C LYS A 29 9.18 -8.44 -12.54
N GLN A 30 8.96 -9.73 -12.81
CA GLN A 30 8.32 -10.17 -14.05
C GLN A 30 6.84 -9.75 -14.09
N LEU A 31 6.12 -9.83 -12.97
CA LEU A 31 4.74 -9.39 -12.87
C LEU A 31 4.63 -7.87 -13.07
N LEU A 32 5.52 -7.09 -12.45
CA LEU A 32 5.60 -5.63 -12.69
C LEU A 32 5.84 -5.33 -14.19
N ALA A 33 6.78 -6.02 -14.82
CA ALA A 33 7.06 -5.87 -16.25
C ALA A 33 5.84 -6.23 -17.12
N LYS A 34 5.12 -7.31 -16.80
CA LYS A 34 3.87 -7.70 -17.48
C LYS A 34 2.78 -6.63 -17.34
N CYS A 35 2.73 -5.92 -16.21
CA CYS A 35 1.84 -4.77 -16.02
C CYS A 35 2.28 -3.51 -16.80
N GLY A 36 3.45 -3.55 -17.44
CA GLY A 36 4.01 -2.42 -18.19
C GLY A 36 4.76 -1.41 -17.31
N ILE A 37 5.25 -1.84 -16.14
CA ILE A 37 6.19 -1.05 -15.33
C ILE A 37 7.61 -1.24 -15.87
N GLN A 38 8.32 -0.13 -16.03
CA GLN A 38 9.67 -0.06 -16.58
C GLN A 38 10.62 0.51 -15.52
N SER A 39 11.06 -0.31 -14.56
CA SER A 39 11.78 0.12 -13.35
C SER A 39 13.00 1.02 -13.62
N GLU A 40 13.60 0.92 -14.80
CA GLU A 40 14.73 1.73 -15.24
C GLU A 40 14.39 3.20 -15.55
N LYS A 41 13.10 3.54 -15.73
CA LYS A 41 12.67 4.89 -16.13
C LYS A 41 12.46 5.85 -14.96
N GLY A 42 12.39 5.35 -13.74
CA GLY A 42 12.13 6.15 -12.54
C GLY A 42 11.56 5.29 -11.41
N PRO A 43 11.36 5.88 -10.23
CA PRO A 43 10.91 5.15 -9.05
C PRO A 43 9.56 4.44 -9.27
N VAL A 44 9.43 3.23 -8.74
CA VAL A 44 8.22 2.41 -8.77
C VAL A 44 7.55 2.45 -7.41
N ILE A 45 6.37 3.07 -7.35
CA ILE A 45 5.60 3.22 -6.12
C ILE A 45 4.36 2.33 -6.18
N GLY A 46 4.21 1.44 -5.20
CA GLY A 46 2.98 0.68 -5.04
C GLY A 46 1.88 1.51 -4.38
N VAL A 47 0.65 1.33 -4.83
CA VAL A 47 -0.52 2.05 -4.29
C VAL A 47 -1.63 1.06 -3.96
N ASN A 48 -2.24 1.22 -2.80
CA ASN A 48 -3.48 0.54 -2.44
C ASN A 48 -4.45 1.51 -1.75
N LEU A 49 -5.68 1.55 -2.26
CA LEU A 49 -6.79 2.27 -1.68
C LEU A 49 -7.99 1.31 -1.51
N ARG A 50 -8.88 1.64 -0.57
CA ARG A 50 -10.13 0.94 -0.29
C ARG A 50 -11.29 1.93 -0.43
N THR A 51 -12.39 1.45 -0.99
CA THR A 51 -13.65 2.21 -1.01
C THR A 51 -14.20 2.37 0.41
N LEU A 52 -14.42 3.62 0.82
CA LEU A 52 -15.02 4.01 2.10
C LEU A 52 -16.40 4.65 1.85
N SER A 53 -16.84 5.56 2.71
CA SER A 53 -18.04 6.37 2.42
C SER A 53 -17.85 7.15 1.12
N LYS A 54 -18.96 7.48 0.43
CA LYS A 54 -18.91 8.16 -0.89
C LYS A 54 -18.10 9.46 -0.83
N GLN A 55 -18.35 10.30 0.17
CA GLN A 55 -17.67 11.58 0.32
C GLN A 55 -16.16 11.37 0.58
N LEU A 56 -15.82 10.53 1.56
CA LEU A 56 -14.42 10.30 1.91
C LEU A 56 -13.63 9.66 0.77
N SER A 57 -14.24 8.71 0.05
CA SER A 57 -13.61 8.09 -1.13
C SER A 57 -13.36 9.12 -2.22
N PHE A 58 -14.32 10.03 -2.46
CA PHE A 58 -14.17 11.10 -3.43
C PHE A 58 -13.00 12.03 -3.06
N ASP A 59 -12.93 12.46 -1.80
CA ASP A 59 -11.89 13.37 -1.31
C ASP A 59 -10.49 12.73 -1.37
N ILE A 60 -10.38 11.45 -0.98
CA ILE A 60 -9.14 10.67 -1.07
C ILE A 60 -8.72 10.51 -2.53
N VAL A 61 -9.64 10.12 -3.41
CA VAL A 61 -9.33 9.91 -4.83
C VAL A 61 -8.84 11.20 -5.49
N HIS A 62 -9.49 12.33 -5.25
CA HIS A 62 -9.05 13.62 -5.82
C HIS A 62 -7.68 14.03 -5.29
N SER A 63 -7.47 13.90 -3.98
CA SER A 63 -6.17 14.24 -3.36
C SER A 63 -5.07 13.31 -3.88
N MET A 64 -5.31 12.01 -3.91
CA MET A 64 -4.35 11.02 -4.41
C MET A 64 -4.04 11.22 -5.88
N ALA A 65 -5.03 11.51 -6.74
CA ALA A 65 -4.76 11.81 -8.15
C ALA A 65 -3.78 12.98 -8.31
N GLN A 66 -4.00 14.07 -7.56
CA GLN A 66 -3.09 15.23 -7.56
C GLN A 66 -1.71 14.91 -6.99
N ILE A 67 -1.63 14.09 -5.94
CA ILE A 67 -0.36 13.65 -5.36
C ILE A 67 0.42 12.84 -6.40
N LEU A 68 -0.22 11.85 -7.03
CA LEU A 68 0.44 10.97 -7.98
C LEU A 68 0.90 11.74 -9.22
N ASP A 69 0.06 12.61 -9.79
CA ASP A 69 0.43 13.47 -10.92
C ASP A 69 1.66 14.34 -10.58
N GLN A 70 1.68 14.93 -9.38
CA GLN A 70 2.78 15.77 -8.94
C GLN A 70 4.08 14.98 -8.74
N LEU A 71 4.00 13.73 -8.26
CA LEU A 71 5.16 12.84 -8.16
C LEU A 71 5.67 12.38 -9.53
N VAL A 72 4.79 12.23 -10.54
CA VAL A 72 5.23 12.02 -11.93
C VAL A 72 6.02 13.23 -12.41
N GLU A 73 5.51 14.44 -12.19
CA GLU A 73 6.16 15.67 -12.65
C GLU A 73 7.52 15.92 -11.99
N GLU A 74 7.65 15.58 -10.70
CA GLU A 74 8.87 15.83 -9.93
C GLU A 74 9.95 14.74 -10.08
N PHE A 75 9.56 13.47 -10.16
CA PHE A 75 10.48 12.34 -10.06
C PHE A 75 10.34 11.31 -11.21
N ASN A 76 9.46 11.55 -12.18
CA ASN A 76 9.11 10.60 -13.23
C ASN A 76 8.65 9.23 -12.66
N CYS A 77 7.94 9.26 -11.53
CA CYS A 77 7.45 8.05 -10.87
C CYS A 77 6.51 7.22 -11.76
N GLN A 78 6.55 5.91 -11.54
CA GLN A 78 5.58 4.94 -12.04
C GLN A 78 4.83 4.34 -10.87
N PHE A 79 3.53 4.08 -11.09
CA PHE A 79 2.65 3.57 -10.05
C PHE A 79 2.06 2.23 -10.44
N VAL A 80 2.05 1.30 -9.49
CA VAL A 80 1.31 0.04 -9.60
C VAL A 80 0.26 -0.01 -8.51
N PHE A 81 -1.01 0.01 -8.89
CA PHE A 81 -2.10 -0.24 -7.96
C PHE A 81 -2.21 -1.74 -7.69
N ILE A 82 -2.09 -2.12 -6.41
CA ILE A 82 -2.13 -3.50 -5.93
C ILE A 82 -3.42 -3.70 -5.12
N PRO A 83 -4.46 -4.34 -5.68
CA PRO A 83 -5.68 -4.67 -4.93
C PRO A 83 -5.39 -5.74 -3.88
N PHE A 84 -5.96 -5.56 -2.69
CA PHE A 84 -5.97 -6.59 -1.63
C PHE A 84 -7.37 -7.18 -1.40
N GLY A 85 -8.40 -6.59 -2.02
CA GLY A 85 -9.73 -7.17 -2.12
C GLY A 85 -10.21 -7.16 -3.57
N TYR A 86 -10.74 -8.30 -4.03
CA TYR A 86 -11.26 -8.52 -5.39
C TYR A 86 -12.78 -8.71 -5.44
N GLY A 87 -13.48 -8.36 -4.36
CA GLY A 87 -14.95 -8.48 -4.30
C GLY A 87 -15.46 -9.93 -4.25
N SER A 88 -14.65 -10.87 -3.75
CA SER A 88 -14.93 -12.32 -3.74
C SER A 88 -16.17 -12.71 -2.89
N VAL A 89 -16.76 -11.77 -2.17
CA VAL A 89 -18.03 -11.93 -1.45
C VAL A 89 -19.07 -11.03 -2.09
N SER A 90 -20.06 -11.63 -2.75
CA SER A 90 -21.13 -10.94 -3.52
C SER A 90 -21.90 -9.89 -2.71
N GLU A 91 -22.01 -10.09 -1.39
CA GLU A 91 -22.69 -9.17 -0.47
C GLU A 91 -21.82 -7.96 -0.05
N ARG A 92 -20.52 -7.95 -0.39
CA ARG A 92 -19.56 -6.90 0.00
C ARG A 92 -18.93 -6.24 -1.23
N VAL A 93 -19.77 -5.62 -2.05
CA VAL A 93 -19.37 -4.90 -3.28
C VAL A 93 -18.26 -3.85 -3.02
N PHE A 94 -18.20 -3.27 -1.81
CA PHE A 94 -17.15 -2.32 -1.41
C PHE A 94 -15.77 -2.93 -1.15
N ASP A 95 -15.65 -4.26 -1.20
CA ASP A 95 -14.40 -4.98 -0.96
C ASP A 95 -13.61 -5.26 -2.25
N ASP A 96 -14.07 -4.74 -3.39
CA ASP A 96 -13.29 -4.71 -4.63
C ASP A 96 -12.51 -3.39 -4.76
N ASP A 97 -11.22 -3.44 -4.44
CA ASP A 97 -10.31 -2.29 -4.49
C ASP A 97 -10.10 -1.78 -5.94
N ARG A 98 -10.43 -2.58 -6.96
CA ARG A 98 -10.30 -2.16 -8.37
C ARG A 98 -11.25 -1.03 -8.72
N THR A 99 -12.39 -0.94 -8.03
CA THR A 99 -13.37 0.14 -8.25
C THR A 99 -12.75 1.51 -7.96
N ILE A 100 -12.11 1.66 -6.79
CA ILE A 100 -11.45 2.92 -6.41
C ILE A 100 -10.18 3.17 -7.23
N ALA A 101 -9.47 2.11 -7.65
CA ALA A 101 -8.33 2.21 -8.55
C ALA A 101 -8.69 2.83 -9.91
N LEU A 102 -9.81 2.39 -10.50
CA LEU A 102 -10.32 2.92 -11.76
C LEU A 102 -10.77 4.38 -11.62
N GLN A 103 -11.40 4.73 -10.50
CA GLN A 103 -11.73 6.12 -10.20
C GLN A 103 -10.47 6.98 -10.09
N LEU A 104 -9.47 6.55 -9.31
CA LEU A 104 -8.18 7.21 -9.20
C LEU A 104 -7.56 7.46 -10.57
N LYS A 105 -7.46 6.41 -11.39
CA LYS A 105 -6.90 6.50 -12.74
C LYS A 105 -7.66 7.49 -13.63
N LYS A 106 -8.99 7.58 -13.51
CA LYS A 106 -9.82 8.53 -14.26
C LYS A 106 -9.54 9.99 -13.89
N PHE A 107 -9.21 10.27 -12.63
CA PHE A 107 -8.96 11.65 -12.16
C PHE A 107 -7.50 12.10 -12.32
N MET A 108 -6.57 11.17 -12.55
CA MET A 108 -5.19 11.50 -12.87
C MET A 108 -5.06 12.12 -14.26
N LYS A 109 -4.24 13.17 -14.37
CA LYS A 109 -3.81 13.73 -15.66
C LYS A 109 -2.74 12.86 -16.33
N LYS A 110 -1.90 12.19 -15.55
CA LYS A 110 -0.82 11.28 -15.98
C LYS A 110 -1.22 9.82 -15.82
N ALA A 111 -2.44 9.48 -16.26
CA ALA A 111 -3.05 8.18 -16.02
C ALA A 111 -2.26 6.98 -16.61
N GLU A 112 -1.41 7.21 -17.60
CA GLU A 112 -0.50 6.24 -18.21
C GLU A 112 0.56 5.71 -17.24
N ASN A 113 0.96 6.53 -16.25
CA ASN A 113 1.91 6.18 -15.19
C ASN A 113 1.29 5.27 -14.14
N LEU A 114 -0.03 5.10 -14.10
CA LEU A 114 -0.72 4.20 -13.17
C LEU A 114 -1.13 2.90 -13.87
N LYS A 115 -0.51 1.79 -13.47
CA LYS A 115 -0.89 0.42 -13.86
C LYS A 115 -1.75 -0.19 -12.76
N ILE A 116 -2.77 -0.97 -13.12
CA ILE A 116 -3.67 -1.62 -12.14
C ILE A 116 -3.55 -3.12 -12.33
N ILE A 117 -3.17 -3.84 -11.28
CA ILE A 117 -3.21 -5.30 -11.28
C ILE A 117 -4.69 -5.72 -11.28
N SER A 118 -5.13 -6.36 -12.36
CA SER A 118 -6.55 -6.67 -12.58
C SER A 118 -6.92 -8.08 -12.11
N GLU A 119 -5.94 -8.99 -12.20
CA GLU A 119 -6.05 -10.40 -11.86
C GLU A 119 -5.78 -10.63 -10.37
N GLU A 120 -6.51 -11.56 -9.77
CA GLU A 120 -6.26 -11.97 -8.39
C GLU A 120 -5.07 -12.93 -8.34
N HIS A 121 -4.03 -12.54 -7.60
CA HIS A 121 -2.84 -13.36 -7.39
C HIS A 121 -2.78 -13.90 -5.96
N ARG A 122 -1.98 -14.94 -5.73
CA ARG A 122 -1.81 -15.50 -4.39
C ARG A 122 -1.08 -14.46 -3.51
N PRO A 123 -1.32 -14.45 -2.19
CA PRO A 123 -0.65 -13.54 -1.27
C PRO A 123 0.88 -13.55 -1.37
N ALA A 124 1.49 -14.72 -1.58
CA ALA A 124 2.95 -14.85 -1.73
C ALA A 124 3.49 -14.20 -3.01
N ASP A 125 2.69 -14.19 -4.09
CA ASP A 125 3.06 -13.57 -5.36
C ASP A 125 2.97 -12.03 -5.24
N ILE A 126 1.89 -11.54 -4.60
CA ILE A 126 1.76 -10.10 -4.27
C ILE A 126 2.87 -9.65 -3.33
N LEU A 127 3.19 -10.42 -2.29
CA LEU A 127 4.30 -10.14 -1.38
C LEU A 127 5.64 -10.07 -2.12
N GLY A 128 5.83 -10.89 -3.16
CA GLY A 128 7.01 -10.88 -4.02
C GLY A 128 7.19 -9.58 -4.83
N LEU A 129 6.16 -8.74 -4.96
CA LEU A 129 6.27 -7.44 -5.63
C LEU A 129 6.99 -6.40 -4.79
N PHE A 130 6.77 -6.41 -3.48
CA PHE A 130 7.18 -5.34 -2.57
C PHE A 130 8.69 -5.07 -2.54
N PRO A 131 9.59 -6.07 -2.62
CA PRO A 131 11.04 -5.83 -2.69
C PRO A 131 11.50 -5.07 -3.94
N HIS A 132 10.62 -4.90 -4.93
CA HIS A 132 10.90 -4.18 -6.18
C HIS A 132 10.22 -2.80 -6.23
N LEU A 133 9.69 -2.34 -5.09
CA LEU A 133 9.07 -1.02 -4.95
C LEU A 133 10.01 -0.11 -4.16
N ASP A 134 10.13 1.13 -4.58
CA ASP A 134 10.90 2.17 -3.87
C ASP A 134 10.12 2.71 -2.67
N ALA A 135 8.78 2.75 -2.79
CA ALA A 135 7.87 3.10 -1.72
C ALA A 135 6.48 2.45 -1.92
N PHE A 136 5.69 2.44 -0.86
CA PHE A 136 4.29 2.02 -0.89
C PHE A 136 3.38 3.07 -0.26
N ILE A 137 2.20 3.31 -0.85
CA ILE A 137 1.13 4.11 -0.25
C ILE A 137 -0.07 3.19 -0.08
N GLY A 138 -0.48 2.93 1.17
CA GLY A 138 -1.44 1.87 1.45
C GLY A 138 -2.43 2.21 2.55
N MET A 139 -3.64 1.65 2.46
CA MET A 139 -4.59 1.69 3.58
C MET A 139 -4.96 0.31 4.12
N ARG A 140 -4.87 -0.75 3.31
CA ARG A 140 -5.21 -2.11 3.76
C ARG A 140 -4.18 -2.64 4.76
N PHE A 141 -4.67 -3.27 5.83
CA PHE A 141 -3.83 -3.85 6.87
C PHE A 141 -2.73 -4.79 6.33
N HIS A 142 -3.08 -5.70 5.42
CA HIS A 142 -2.12 -6.64 4.84
C HIS A 142 -1.09 -5.96 3.92
N SER A 143 -1.43 -4.83 3.29
CA SER A 143 -0.44 -4.09 2.49
C SER A 143 0.65 -3.46 3.36
N VAL A 144 0.26 -3.00 4.56
CA VAL A 144 1.21 -2.48 5.56
C VAL A 144 2.06 -3.62 6.13
N ILE A 145 1.46 -4.78 6.44
CA ILE A 145 2.24 -5.97 6.87
C ILE A 145 3.24 -6.39 5.80
N PHE A 146 2.84 -6.43 4.53
CA PHE A 146 3.73 -6.85 3.45
C PHE A 146 4.94 -5.91 3.33
N SER A 147 4.69 -4.60 3.40
CA SER A 147 5.74 -3.58 3.44
C SER A 147 6.73 -3.82 4.59
N LEU A 148 6.23 -4.20 5.77
CA LEU A 148 7.08 -4.50 6.92
C LEU A 148 7.91 -5.77 6.74
N ILE A 149 7.32 -6.83 6.18
CA ILE A 149 8.02 -8.10 5.92
C ILE A 149 9.19 -7.87 4.94
N THR A 150 8.98 -7.05 3.91
CA THR A 150 9.95 -6.83 2.84
C THR A 150 10.82 -5.60 3.04
N GLN A 151 10.64 -4.88 4.16
CA GLN A 151 11.33 -3.63 4.48
C GLN A 151 11.12 -2.53 3.41
N THR A 152 9.98 -2.55 2.74
CA THR A 152 9.59 -1.50 1.80
C THR A 152 9.06 -0.29 2.58
N PRO A 153 9.59 0.92 2.38
CA PRO A 153 9.05 2.12 3.02
C PRO A 153 7.58 2.35 2.66
N VAL A 154 6.75 2.64 3.66
CA VAL A 154 5.30 2.76 3.49
C VAL A 154 4.73 4.02 4.12
N VAL A 155 3.92 4.74 3.35
CA VAL A 155 3.02 5.78 3.81
C VAL A 155 1.64 5.15 4.02
N SER A 156 1.28 4.92 5.27
CA SER A 156 0.03 4.28 5.65
C SER A 156 -1.08 5.31 5.86
N LEU A 157 -2.15 5.20 5.09
CA LEU A 157 -3.37 5.97 5.27
C LEU A 157 -4.27 5.27 6.31
N ILE A 158 -4.28 5.78 7.53
CA ILE A 158 -4.88 5.13 8.69
C ILE A 158 -6.37 5.49 8.75
N TYR A 159 -7.23 4.53 8.42
CA TYR A 159 -8.68 4.69 8.52
C TYR A 159 -9.33 3.75 9.56
N ASP A 160 -8.59 2.76 10.06
CA ASP A 160 -9.07 1.79 11.04
C ASP A 160 -8.09 1.62 12.21
N THR A 161 -8.60 1.14 13.34
CA THR A 161 -7.82 0.93 14.56
C THR A 161 -6.79 -0.18 14.42
N LYS A 162 -6.97 -1.15 13.53
CA LYS A 162 -6.03 -2.27 13.37
C LYS A 162 -4.71 -1.79 12.78
N VAL A 163 -4.78 -0.96 11.74
CA VAL A 163 -3.59 -0.33 11.15
C VAL A 163 -2.90 0.56 12.18
N LYS A 164 -3.66 1.33 12.96
CA LYS A 164 -3.12 2.18 14.02
C LYS A 164 -2.35 1.39 15.08
N GLU A 165 -2.91 0.29 15.57
CA GLU A 165 -2.26 -0.56 16.57
C GLU A 165 -1.05 -1.32 16.00
N LEU A 166 -1.09 -1.71 14.72
CA LEU A 166 0.06 -2.29 14.04
C LEU A 166 1.26 -1.33 14.01
N ILE A 167 1.02 -0.08 13.60
CA ILE A 167 2.07 0.94 13.50
C ILE A 167 2.67 1.24 14.86
N LYS A 168 1.84 1.37 15.90
CA LYS A 168 2.31 1.55 17.29
C LYS A 168 3.18 0.38 17.74
N LYS A 169 2.75 -0.86 17.50
CA LYS A 169 3.45 -2.07 17.97
C LYS A 169 4.79 -2.28 17.27
N LYS A 170 4.94 -1.82 16.02
CA LYS A 170 6.09 -2.15 15.17
C LYS A 170 7.13 -1.04 15.00
N HIS A 171 7.06 0.07 15.77
CA HIS A 171 8.04 1.18 15.87
C HIS A 171 9.16 1.14 14.81
N SER A 172 8.78 1.39 13.55
CA SER A 172 9.69 1.28 12.42
C SER A 172 9.75 2.63 11.72
N GLN A 173 10.97 3.09 11.44
CA GLN A 173 11.21 4.31 10.66
C GLN A 173 10.67 4.19 9.22
N LEU A 174 10.31 2.96 8.80
CA LEU A 174 9.76 2.66 7.49
C LEU A 174 8.27 3.03 7.36
N ILE A 175 7.55 3.32 8.45
CA ILE A 175 6.11 3.64 8.39
C ILE A 175 5.85 5.09 8.76
N LEU A 176 5.26 5.83 7.82
CA LEU A 176 4.71 7.16 8.05
C LEU A 176 3.18 7.06 8.02
N GLY A 177 2.52 7.43 9.11
CA GLY A 177 1.07 7.31 9.27
C GLY A 177 0.35 8.63 9.06
N THR A 178 -0.73 8.62 8.27
CA THR A 178 -1.66 9.76 8.12
C THR A 178 -3.06 9.30 8.50
N ASP A 179 -3.60 9.79 9.62
CA ASP A 179 -4.99 9.51 10.05
C ASP A 179 -6.00 10.13 9.06
N LEU A 180 -7.04 9.38 8.68
CA LEU A 180 -8.14 9.84 7.82
C LEU A 180 -9.43 10.06 8.62
N PRO A 181 -10.24 11.08 8.29
CA PRO A 181 -10.01 12.10 7.26
C PRO A 181 -8.88 13.07 7.66
N CYS A 182 -8.11 13.51 6.67
CA CYS A 182 -7.00 14.45 6.88
C CYS A 182 -7.18 15.67 5.99
N ARG A 183 -7.19 16.88 6.58
CA ARG A 183 -7.24 18.13 5.82
C ARG A 183 -5.98 18.34 4.96
N ASP A 184 -4.83 17.92 5.47
CA ASP A 184 -3.53 18.15 4.85
C ASP A 184 -2.97 16.89 4.19
N LEU A 185 -3.84 15.96 3.77
CA LEU A 185 -3.48 14.67 3.17
C LEU A 185 -2.42 14.83 2.06
N LYS A 186 -2.65 15.79 1.16
CA LYS A 186 -1.74 16.08 0.04
C LYS A 186 -0.34 16.40 0.51
N SER A 187 -0.20 17.37 1.41
CA SER A 187 1.11 17.81 1.91
C SER A 187 1.81 16.71 2.69
N GLN A 188 1.10 15.98 3.55
CA GLN A 188 1.70 14.91 4.34
C GLN A 188 2.22 13.77 3.48
N VAL A 189 1.42 13.27 2.54
CA VAL A 189 1.82 12.16 1.66
C VAL A 189 2.95 12.58 0.73
N LEU A 190 2.87 13.77 0.11
CA LEU A 190 3.94 14.26 -0.76
C LEU A 190 5.26 14.41 -0.01
N ASN A 191 5.25 15.05 1.16
CA ASN A 191 6.48 15.25 1.92
C ASN A 191 7.07 13.91 2.39
N SER A 192 6.21 12.97 2.80
CA SER A 192 6.63 11.62 3.19
C SER A 192 7.31 10.88 2.04
N ILE A 193 6.70 10.88 0.84
CA ILE A 193 7.26 10.20 -0.33
C ILE A 193 8.53 10.91 -0.81
N ARG A 194 8.57 12.24 -0.83
CA ARG A 194 9.79 12.99 -1.14
C ARG A 194 10.93 12.59 -0.24
N GLN A 195 10.70 12.58 1.08
CA GLN A 195 11.70 12.16 2.05
C GLN A 195 12.20 10.73 1.79
N ILE A 196 11.31 9.80 1.47
CA ILE A 196 11.68 8.41 1.14
C ILE A 196 12.58 8.39 -0.10
N LEU A 197 12.17 9.05 -1.19
CA LEU A 197 12.89 9.01 -2.46
C LEU A 197 14.23 9.76 -2.38
N THR A 198 14.30 10.89 -1.66
CA THR A 198 15.56 11.65 -1.51
C THR A 198 16.57 10.92 -0.65
N ASN A 199 16.13 10.17 0.37
CA ASN A 199 17.04 9.41 1.24
C ASN A 199 17.57 8.14 0.56
N GLN A 200 16.99 7.73 -0.57
CA GLN A 200 17.43 6.58 -1.37
C GLN A 200 18.37 6.98 -2.51
N LEU A 201 18.42 8.27 -2.88
CA LEU A 201 19.39 8.77 -3.84
C LEU A 201 20.78 8.78 -3.17
N PRO A 202 21.83 8.23 -3.81
CA PRO A 202 23.17 8.43 -3.30
C PRO A 202 23.42 9.94 -3.22
N ALA A 203 23.96 10.41 -2.09
CA ALA A 203 24.50 11.76 -2.02
C ALA A 203 25.44 11.89 -3.22
N HIS A 204 25.07 12.70 -4.20
CA HIS A 204 26.04 13.10 -5.21
C HIS A 204 27.22 13.64 -4.42
N GLU A 205 28.38 13.00 -4.60
CA GLU A 205 29.65 13.55 -4.17
C GLU A 205 29.76 14.93 -4.83
N GLU A 206 29.36 15.98 -4.11
CA GLU A 206 29.93 17.30 -4.26
C GLU A 206 31.40 17.16 -3.88
N ASN A 207 32.21 16.68 -4.82
CA ASN A 207 33.65 16.76 -4.75
C ASN A 207 34.21 17.08 -6.15
N SER A 208 34.76 18.29 -6.22
CA SER A 208 35.58 18.93 -7.26
C SER A 208 34.85 19.82 -8.26
#